data_AF-A0A523A1G9-F1
#
_entry.id   AF-A0A523A1G9-F1
#
_cell.length_a   1.000
_cell.length_b   1.000
_cell.length_c   1.000
_cell.angle_alpha   90.00
_cell.angle_beta   90.00
_cell.angle_gamma   90.00
#
_symmetry.space_group_name_H-M   'P 1'
#
loop_
_entity.id
_entity.type
_entity.pdbx_description
1 polymer ?
#
loop_
_entity_poly.entity_id
_entity_poly.type
_entity_poly.pdbx_seq_one_letter_code
_entity_poly.pdbx_strand_id
1 'polypeptide(L)'
;MFEGLIEHDYTARVAQKTQLPTRVFASRYGGKFVCTSAIGTSRVEANAKAPFSMISPTCASERDAGVAPAGTQMRRDIALLWANALQSGRFRQGSRHRLLEAQGRHSALGVLCELHREMNPGMLKLRPHGACYLGESSALPRAVMSWAGLQPGNEQGPRVAICSNLTSQWRAFTVNVHDFMGVGFVALADALRSQI
;
A
#
# COMPACT_ATOMS: atom_id res chain seq x y z
N MET A 1 6.05 -11.92 -46.94
CA MET A 1 7.31 -11.17 -47.06
C MET A 1 7.65 -10.71 -45.65
N PHE A 2 8.36 -11.58 -44.94
CA PHE A 2 8.86 -11.36 -43.58
C PHE A 2 10.26 -10.78 -43.71
N GLU A 3 10.61 -9.77 -42.92
CA GLU A 3 11.92 -9.59 -42.29
C GLU A 3 11.93 -8.29 -41.45
N GLY A 4 12.44 -8.37 -40.23
CA GLY A 4 12.54 -7.23 -39.32
C GLY A 4 12.76 -7.62 -37.86
N LEU A 5 13.76 -8.48 -37.61
CA LEU A 5 14.29 -8.80 -36.28
C LEU A 5 15.09 -7.60 -35.76
N ILE A 6 14.78 -7.11 -34.56
CA ILE A 6 15.72 -6.34 -33.74
C ILE A 6 15.72 -6.97 -32.34
N GLU A 7 16.69 -7.85 -32.12
CA GLU A 7 17.15 -8.26 -30.81
C GLU A 7 18.01 -7.14 -30.22
N HIS A 8 17.69 -6.71 -29.00
CA HIS A 8 18.62 -5.93 -28.20
C HIS A 8 19.02 -6.74 -26.97
N ASP A 9 20.23 -7.28 -27.08
CA ASP A 9 21.07 -7.80 -26.02
C ASP A 9 21.23 -6.78 -24.88
N TYR A 10 20.97 -7.20 -23.64
CA TYR A 10 21.35 -6.42 -22.47
C TYR A 10 21.90 -7.35 -21.38
N THR A 11 23.18 -7.69 -21.50
CA THR A 11 23.94 -8.38 -20.45
C THR A 11 24.92 -7.44 -19.76
N ALA A 12 24.60 -7.18 -18.49
CA ALA A 12 25.45 -7.04 -17.30
C ALA A 12 26.79 -6.26 -17.36
N ARG A 13 26.98 -5.35 -16.38
CA ARG A 13 28.17 -5.36 -15.52
C ARG A 13 27.97 -4.72 -14.15
N VAL A 14 28.58 -5.40 -13.19
CA VAL A 14 28.63 -5.26 -11.73
C VAL A 14 29.60 -4.15 -11.31
N ALA A 15 29.31 -3.44 -10.21
CA ALA A 15 30.34 -3.01 -9.25
C ALA A 15 29.73 -2.71 -7.86
N GLN A 16 30.34 -3.34 -6.87
CA GLN A 16 30.08 -3.32 -5.42
C GLN A 16 30.53 -2.02 -4.76
N LYS A 17 29.91 -1.68 -3.60
CA LYS A 17 30.42 -0.98 -2.40
C LYS A 17 29.18 -0.51 -1.59
N THR A 18 29.01 -0.63 -0.28
CA THR A 18 29.87 -0.98 0.85
C THR A 18 28.94 -1.30 2.04
N GLN A 19 29.36 -2.18 2.95
CA GLN A 19 28.70 -2.45 4.24
C GLN A 19 28.57 -1.18 5.10
N LEU A 20 27.48 -1.09 5.89
CA LEU A 20 27.57 -0.81 7.34
C LEU A 20 26.37 -1.47 8.06
N PRO A 21 26.59 -2.35 9.04
CA PRO A 21 25.53 -2.80 9.93
C PRO A 21 25.33 -1.77 11.06
N THR A 22 24.13 -1.20 11.16
CA THR A 22 23.72 -0.46 12.36
C THR A 22 23.47 -1.46 13.49
N ARG A 23 24.55 -1.86 14.18
CA ARG A 23 24.47 -2.59 15.45
C ARG A 23 24.09 -1.59 16.54
N VAL A 24 22.87 -1.70 17.04
CA VAL A 24 22.48 -1.11 18.33
C VAL A 24 23.09 -1.99 19.41
N PHE A 25 24.11 -1.49 20.11
CA PHE A 25 24.66 -2.13 21.30
C PHE A 25 23.86 -1.67 22.53
N ALA A 26 23.12 -2.59 23.15
CA ALA A 26 22.63 -2.42 24.51
C ALA A 26 23.59 -3.14 25.46
N SER A 27 24.39 -2.38 26.20
CA SER A 27 25.24 -2.91 27.28
C SER A 27 24.56 -2.68 28.62
N ARG A 28 24.48 -3.73 29.45
CA ARG A 28 23.80 -3.73 30.75
C ARG A 28 24.86 -3.69 31.85
N TYR A 29 25.08 -2.52 32.45
CA TYR A 29 25.83 -2.41 33.70
C TYR A 29 24.91 -1.86 34.80
N GLY A 30 24.70 -2.64 35.86
CA GLY A 30 24.13 -2.13 37.12
C GLY A 30 22.67 -1.67 37.09
N GLY A 31 21.80 -2.22 36.23
CA GLY A 31 20.34 -2.05 36.35
C GLY A 31 19.77 -0.67 36.00
N LYS A 32 20.50 0.19 35.29
CA LYS A 32 19.99 1.46 34.75
C LYS A 32 20.18 1.53 33.24
N PHE A 33 19.13 1.90 32.52
CA PHE A 33 19.19 2.21 31.08
C PHE A 33 19.47 3.70 30.92
N VAL A 34 20.46 4.04 30.11
CA VAL A 34 20.75 5.41 29.68
C VAL A 34 20.69 5.45 28.16
N CYS A 35 19.74 6.20 27.61
CA CYS A 35 19.67 6.49 26.18
C CYS A 35 20.28 7.88 25.95
N THR A 36 21.45 7.95 25.31
CA THR A 36 22.06 9.22 24.88
C THR A 36 21.64 9.53 23.45
N SER A 37 20.74 10.50 23.29
CA SER A 37 20.52 11.21 22.02
C SER A 37 21.29 12.53 22.03
N ALA A 38 21.78 12.95 20.87
CA ALA A 38 22.70 14.08 20.68
C ALA A 38 22.09 15.48 20.92
N ILE A 39 20.97 15.61 21.65
CA ILE A 39 20.36 16.90 21.97
C ILE A 39 19.85 16.84 23.42
N GLY A 40 20.57 17.51 24.32
CA GLY A 40 20.08 17.89 25.65
C GLY A 40 20.00 16.77 26.70
N THR A 41 20.91 16.82 27.68
CA THR A 41 20.85 15.99 28.88
C THR A 41 19.80 16.52 29.85
N SER A 42 18.68 15.80 30.00
CA SER A 42 17.74 15.99 31.11
C SER A 42 17.92 14.85 32.11
N ARG A 43 18.18 15.21 33.37
CA ARG A 43 18.46 14.31 34.49
C ARG A 43 17.13 13.93 35.16
N VAL A 44 16.74 12.67 35.06
CA VAL A 44 15.58 12.12 35.79
C VAL A 44 16.10 11.15 36.85
N GLU A 45 15.87 11.48 38.12
CA GLU A 45 16.18 10.63 39.26
C GLU A 45 15.10 9.55 39.42
N ALA A 46 15.46 8.30 39.15
CA ALA A 46 14.59 7.14 39.35
C ALA A 46 14.65 6.67 40.82
N ASN A 47 13.50 6.70 41.50
CA ASN A 47 13.28 6.12 42.82
C ASN A 47 12.99 4.62 42.68
N ALA A 48 13.75 3.79 43.39
CA ALA A 48 13.78 2.34 43.24
C ALA A 48 12.83 1.65 44.23
N LYS A 49 11.81 0.93 43.75
CA LYS A 49 11.27 -0.27 44.41
C LYS A 49 10.22 -0.99 43.56
N ALA A 50 10.59 -2.13 42.97
CA ALA A 50 9.73 -3.31 42.86
C ALA A 50 10.54 -4.52 42.35
N PRO A 51 10.34 -5.72 42.90
CA PRO A 51 11.00 -6.95 42.45
C PRO A 51 10.42 -7.42 41.11
N PHE A 52 11.29 -7.63 40.12
CA PHE A 52 10.95 -8.22 38.83
C PHE A 52 10.57 -9.69 39.02
N SER A 53 9.29 -10.02 38.88
CA SER A 53 8.85 -11.37 38.55
C SER A 53 9.28 -11.67 37.11
N MET A 54 10.03 -12.75 36.90
CA MET A 54 10.27 -13.32 35.58
C MET A 54 8.95 -13.83 35.01
N ILE A 55 8.25 -12.96 34.28
CA ILE A 55 7.21 -13.38 33.35
C ILE A 55 7.96 -13.84 32.11
N SER A 56 8.05 -15.16 31.95
CA SER A 56 8.38 -15.79 30.68
C SER A 56 7.51 -15.14 29.59
N PRO A 57 8.07 -14.64 28.48
CA PRO A 57 7.26 -14.21 27.35
C PRO A 57 6.67 -15.48 26.74
N THR A 58 5.62 -15.99 27.36
CA THR A 58 4.66 -16.84 26.67
C THR A 58 4.28 -16.07 25.42
N CYS A 59 4.49 -16.71 24.28
CA CYS A 59 4.01 -16.32 22.97
C CYS A 59 2.52 -15.98 23.09
N ALA A 60 2.21 -14.74 23.46
CA ALA A 60 0.90 -14.17 23.27
C ALA A 60 0.75 -14.16 21.76
N SER A 61 -0.02 -15.11 21.22
CA SER A 61 -0.35 -15.08 19.82
C SER A 61 -0.97 -13.71 19.58
N GLU A 62 -0.31 -12.88 18.78
CA GLU A 62 -0.82 -11.63 18.24
C GLU A 62 -1.98 -11.93 17.28
N ARG A 63 -3.03 -12.60 17.77
CA ARG A 63 -4.32 -12.68 17.09
C ARG A 63 -5.11 -11.37 17.24
N ASP A 64 -4.67 -10.50 18.16
CA ASP A 64 -5.28 -9.20 18.44
C ASP A 64 -4.30 -8.02 18.28
N ALA A 65 -3.28 -8.14 17.43
CA ALA A 65 -2.44 -6.99 17.04
C ALA A 65 -3.21 -6.04 16.11
N GLY A 66 -4.26 -5.40 16.62
CA GLY A 66 -4.90 -4.23 16.01
C GLY A 66 -5.27 -4.42 14.53
N VAL A 67 -5.64 -5.64 14.12
CA VAL A 67 -6.21 -5.85 12.79
C VAL A 67 -7.50 -5.05 12.79
N ALA A 68 -7.50 -3.93 12.06
CA ALA A 68 -8.69 -3.10 11.90
C ALA A 68 -9.87 -4.02 11.56
N PRO A 69 -11.05 -3.83 12.17
CA PRO A 69 -12.19 -4.71 11.97
C PRO A 69 -12.40 -4.92 10.47
N ALA A 70 -12.66 -6.18 10.07
CA ALA A 70 -12.88 -6.55 8.69
C ALA A 70 -13.91 -5.60 8.07
N GLY A 71 -13.44 -4.74 7.17
CA GLY A 71 -14.23 -3.68 6.60
C GLY A 71 -13.35 -2.78 5.76
N THR A 72 -13.68 -2.64 4.48
CA THR A 72 -13.05 -1.63 3.65
C THR A 72 -13.41 -0.24 4.17
N GLN A 73 -12.45 0.69 4.27
CA GLN A 73 -12.75 2.11 4.53
C GLN A 73 -13.62 2.73 3.42
N MET A 74 -13.69 2.07 2.26
CA MET A 74 -14.51 2.43 1.10
C MET A 74 -15.99 2.06 1.33
N ARG A 75 -16.90 2.84 0.75
CA ARG A 75 -18.32 2.48 0.70
C ARG A 75 -18.53 1.12 0.03
N ARG A 76 -19.40 0.29 0.62
CA ARG A 76 -19.64 -1.10 0.23
C ARG A 76 -20.04 -1.26 -1.24
N ASP A 77 -20.94 -0.41 -1.72
CA ASP A 77 -21.44 -0.40 -3.09
C ASP A 77 -20.33 -0.05 -4.11
N ILE A 78 -19.49 0.93 -3.77
CA ILE A 78 -18.35 1.33 -4.60
C ILE A 78 -17.26 0.25 -4.60
N ALA A 79 -17.00 -0.38 -3.45
CA ALA A 79 -16.04 -1.48 -3.35
C ALA A 79 -16.45 -2.69 -4.22
N LEU A 80 -17.74 -3.05 -4.21
CA LEU A 80 -18.30 -4.08 -5.10
C LEU A 80 -18.19 -3.70 -6.58
N LEU A 81 -18.56 -2.46 -6.93
CA LEU A 81 -18.45 -1.95 -8.29
C LEU A 81 -17.00 -2.02 -8.79
N TRP A 82 -16.05 -1.64 -7.94
CA TRP A 82 -14.63 -1.66 -8.26
C TRP A 82 -14.10 -3.08 -8.42
N ALA A 83 -14.45 -4.00 -7.52
CA ALA A 83 -14.07 -5.41 -7.63
C ALA A 83 -14.60 -6.04 -8.94
N ASN A 84 -15.86 -5.77 -9.29
CA ASN A 84 -16.46 -6.25 -10.54
C ASN A 84 -15.74 -5.69 -11.77
N ALA A 85 -15.39 -4.39 -11.76
CA ALA A 85 -14.64 -3.76 -12.84
C ALA A 85 -13.25 -4.38 -13.03
N LEU A 86 -12.53 -4.63 -11.93
CA LEU A 86 -11.22 -5.28 -11.94
C LEU A 86 -11.29 -6.70 -12.51
N GLN A 87 -12.33 -7.47 -12.16
CA GLN A 87 -12.50 -8.85 -12.65
C GLN A 87 -13.06 -8.92 -14.08
N SER A 88 -13.75 -7.88 -14.57
CA SER A 88 -14.42 -7.89 -15.87
C SER A 88 -13.50 -8.08 -17.08
N GLY A 89 -12.20 -7.83 -16.94
CA GLY A 89 -11.25 -7.81 -18.05
C GLY A 89 -11.39 -6.61 -18.99
N ARG A 90 -12.35 -5.70 -18.74
CA ARG A 90 -12.54 -4.45 -19.51
C ARG A 90 -11.32 -3.54 -19.45
N PHE A 91 -10.59 -3.58 -18.34
CA PHE A 91 -9.43 -2.74 -18.09
C PHE A 91 -8.14 -3.55 -18.20
N ARG A 92 -7.22 -3.09 -19.04
CA ARG A 92 -5.88 -3.67 -19.14
C ARG A 92 -4.99 -3.10 -18.04
N GLN A 93 -4.35 -3.97 -17.26
CA GLN A 93 -3.43 -3.57 -16.22
C GLN A 93 -2.18 -2.90 -16.81
N GLY A 94 -1.86 -1.69 -16.35
CA GLY A 94 -0.71 -0.88 -16.76
C GLY A 94 0.46 -0.97 -15.79
N SER A 95 1.50 -0.17 -16.05
CA SER A 95 2.58 0.06 -15.10
C SER A 95 2.07 0.72 -13.83
N ARG A 96 2.80 0.49 -12.74
CA ARG A 96 2.33 0.79 -11.39
C ARG A 96 2.18 2.27 -11.12
N HIS A 97 2.94 3.12 -11.80
CA HIS A 97 3.15 4.52 -11.40
C HIS A 97 2.11 5.53 -11.90
N ARG A 98 1.22 5.15 -12.82
CA ARG A 98 0.27 6.07 -13.45
C ARG A 98 -1.16 5.58 -13.33
N LEU A 99 -2.11 6.51 -13.17
CA LEU A 99 -3.54 6.20 -13.21
C LEU A 99 -3.95 5.66 -14.58
N LEU A 100 -3.53 6.36 -15.64
CA LEU A 100 -3.78 6.00 -17.03
C LEU A 100 -2.49 6.10 -17.84
N GLU A 101 -2.16 5.09 -18.62
CA GLU A 101 -1.05 5.12 -19.57
C GLU A 101 -1.49 5.61 -20.95
N ALA A 102 -0.53 6.06 -21.76
CA ALA A 102 -0.79 6.46 -23.14
C ALA A 102 -1.40 5.33 -23.99
N GLN A 103 -1.11 4.07 -23.65
CA GLN A 103 -1.64 2.87 -24.30
C GLN A 103 -3.05 2.47 -23.79
N GLY A 104 -3.71 3.31 -22.98
CA GLY A 104 -5.02 3.02 -22.41
C GLY A 104 -5.02 1.94 -21.33
N ARG A 105 -3.84 1.64 -20.75
CA ARG A 105 -3.72 0.73 -19.60
C ARG A 105 -3.93 1.49 -18.30
N HIS A 106 -4.56 0.85 -17.33
CA HIS A 106 -4.97 1.47 -16.08
C HIS A 106 -4.21 0.82 -14.92
N SER A 107 -3.86 1.60 -13.90
CA SER A 107 -3.61 1.02 -12.57
C SER A 107 -4.95 0.71 -11.89
N ALA A 108 -4.93 -0.01 -10.77
CA ALA A 108 -6.15 -0.31 -10.02
C ALA A 108 -6.89 0.97 -9.59
N LEU A 109 -6.15 2.02 -9.21
CA LEU A 109 -6.71 3.34 -8.91
C LEU A 109 -7.22 4.06 -10.15
N GLY A 110 -6.56 3.86 -11.30
CA GLY A 110 -7.06 4.32 -12.59
C GLY A 110 -8.42 3.75 -12.93
N VAL A 111 -8.64 2.45 -12.68
CA VAL A 111 -9.96 1.82 -12.85
C VAL A 111 -11.01 2.49 -11.96
N LEU A 112 -10.67 2.80 -10.71
CA LEU A 112 -11.59 3.50 -9.81
C LEU A 112 -11.94 4.92 -10.30
N CYS A 113 -10.96 5.66 -10.84
CA CYS A 113 -11.18 6.97 -11.47
C CYS A 113 -12.10 6.87 -12.69
N GLU A 114 -11.95 5.81 -13.49
CA GLU A 114 -12.78 5.58 -14.67
C GLU A 114 -14.23 5.26 -14.29
N LEU A 115 -14.45 4.44 -13.26
CA LEU A 115 -15.79 4.20 -12.72
C LEU A 115 -16.43 5.47 -12.18
N HIS A 116 -15.66 6.32 -11.49
CA HIS A 116 -16.13 7.62 -11.07
C HIS A 116 -16.55 8.48 -12.27
N ARG A 117 -15.80 8.45 -13.38
CA ARG A 117 -16.15 9.17 -14.61
C ARG A 117 -17.45 8.66 -15.23
N GLU A 118 -17.61 7.34 -15.34
CA GLU A 118 -18.81 6.69 -15.89
C GLU A 118 -20.07 7.05 -15.09
N MET A 119 -19.95 7.12 -13.77
CA MET A 119 -21.06 7.44 -12.86
C MET A 119 -21.37 8.94 -12.74
N ASN A 120 -20.54 9.81 -13.32
CA ASN A 120 -20.71 11.26 -13.27
C ASN A 120 -20.76 11.82 -14.71
N PRO A 121 -21.95 11.86 -15.35
CA PRO A 121 -22.08 12.24 -16.77
C PRO A 121 -21.49 13.60 -17.13
N GLY A 122 -21.49 14.55 -16.18
CA GLY A 122 -20.87 15.87 -16.36
C GLY A 122 -19.35 15.81 -16.61
N MET A 123 -18.70 14.72 -16.17
CA MET A 123 -17.27 14.51 -16.35
C MET A 123 -16.89 13.77 -17.64
N LEU A 124 -17.86 13.17 -18.35
CA LEU A 124 -17.57 12.46 -19.61
C LEU A 124 -16.99 13.38 -20.69
N LYS A 125 -17.32 14.67 -20.61
CA LYS A 125 -16.78 15.71 -21.52
C LYS A 125 -15.30 16.00 -21.25
N LEU A 126 -14.80 15.68 -20.05
CA LEU A 126 -13.41 15.84 -19.70
C LEU A 126 -12.63 14.68 -20.32
N ARG A 127 -11.97 14.94 -21.44
CA ARG A 127 -10.97 14.01 -21.94
C ARG A 127 -9.82 13.98 -20.94
N PRO A 128 -9.40 12.81 -20.44
CA PRO A 128 -8.15 12.72 -19.68
C PRO A 128 -7.05 13.27 -20.57
N HIS A 129 -6.41 14.36 -20.12
CA HIS A 129 -5.33 14.98 -20.88
C HIS A 129 -4.08 14.16 -20.62
N GLY A 130 -3.81 13.21 -21.52
CA GLY A 130 -2.73 12.24 -21.35
C GLY A 130 -3.01 11.27 -20.19
N ALA A 131 -2.07 11.20 -19.25
CA ALA A 131 -2.06 10.25 -18.14
C ALA A 131 -2.75 10.77 -16.86
N CYS A 132 -3.39 11.95 -16.92
CA CYS A 132 -3.92 12.63 -15.74
C CYS A 132 -5.45 12.55 -15.66
N TYR A 133 -5.96 12.29 -14.46
CA TYR A 133 -7.37 12.38 -14.10
C TYR A 133 -7.57 13.51 -13.09
N LEU A 134 -8.38 14.52 -13.42
CA LEU A 134 -8.57 15.74 -12.60
C LEU A 134 -7.26 16.45 -12.21
N GLY A 135 -6.26 16.42 -13.10
CA GLY A 135 -4.94 17.03 -12.87
C GLY A 135 -3.93 16.11 -12.15
N GLU A 136 -4.36 14.98 -11.59
CA GLU A 136 -3.49 14.02 -10.91
C GLU A 136 -3.11 12.86 -11.82
N SER A 137 -1.84 12.46 -11.81
CA SER A 137 -1.34 11.34 -12.62
C SER A 137 -0.98 10.10 -11.81
N SER A 138 -0.66 10.27 -10.54
CA SER A 138 -0.09 9.24 -9.66
C SER A 138 -0.75 9.23 -8.28
N ALA A 139 -1.88 9.90 -8.09
CA ALA A 139 -2.60 9.92 -6.82
C ALA A 139 -4.10 9.92 -7.07
N LEU A 140 -4.87 9.29 -6.20
CA LEU A 140 -6.33 9.30 -6.31
C LEU A 140 -6.86 10.72 -6.01
N PRO A 141 -7.61 11.38 -6.91
CA PRO A 141 -8.08 12.73 -6.65
C PRO A 141 -9.08 12.81 -5.50
N ARG A 142 -9.12 13.95 -4.82
CA ARG A 142 -10.01 14.20 -3.67
C ARG A 142 -11.49 13.96 -4.00
N ALA A 143 -11.93 14.31 -5.21
CA ALA A 143 -13.31 14.07 -5.64
C ALA A 143 -13.64 12.57 -5.68
N VAL A 144 -12.72 11.75 -6.19
CA VAL A 144 -12.89 10.28 -6.25
C VAL A 144 -12.83 9.67 -4.86
N MET A 145 -11.92 10.15 -4.00
CA MET A 145 -11.86 9.73 -2.59
C MET A 145 -13.19 10.01 -1.87
N SER A 146 -13.70 11.24 -1.96
CA SER A 146 -14.97 11.63 -1.35
C SER A 146 -16.15 10.82 -1.88
N TRP A 147 -16.21 10.58 -3.19
CA TRP A 147 -17.24 9.76 -3.82
C TRP A 147 -17.21 8.31 -3.30
N ALA A 148 -16.01 7.74 -3.16
CA ALA A 148 -15.79 6.40 -2.64
C ALA A 148 -15.95 6.28 -1.10
N GLY A 149 -16.18 7.40 -0.40
CA GLY A 149 -16.25 7.45 1.07
C GLY A 149 -14.90 7.31 1.78
N LEU A 150 -13.80 7.53 1.06
CA LEU A 150 -12.45 7.53 1.63
C LEU A 150 -12.17 8.90 2.29
N GLN A 151 -11.59 8.88 3.49
CA GLN A 151 -11.23 10.12 4.18
C GLN A 151 -9.89 10.66 3.67
N PRO A 152 -9.79 11.95 3.32
CA PRO A 152 -8.58 12.54 2.73
C PRO A 152 -7.38 12.66 3.69
N GLY A 153 -7.56 12.34 4.98
CA GLY A 153 -6.50 12.32 6.00
C GLY A 153 -5.81 10.97 6.16
N ASN A 154 -6.37 9.89 5.61
CA ASN A 154 -5.74 8.58 5.62
C ASN A 154 -4.97 8.39 4.31
N GLU A 155 -3.75 7.87 4.44
CA GLU A 155 -2.79 7.54 3.38
C GLU A 155 -3.45 7.21 2.02
N GLN A 156 -3.25 8.08 1.02
CA GLN A 156 -3.28 7.93 -0.45
C GLN A 156 -4.11 6.82 -1.16
N GLY A 157 -5.06 6.13 -0.54
CA GLY A 157 -5.88 5.09 -1.17
C GLY A 157 -6.64 4.17 -0.19
N PRO A 158 -7.50 3.29 -0.71
CA PRO A 158 -8.23 2.33 0.11
C PRO A 158 -7.30 1.30 0.73
N ARG A 159 -7.53 0.95 1.99
CA ARG A 159 -6.79 -0.14 2.65
C ARG A 159 -7.46 -1.48 2.33
N VAL A 160 -6.66 -2.43 1.86
CA VAL A 160 -7.08 -3.79 1.53
C VAL A 160 -6.20 -4.75 2.33
N ALA A 161 -6.81 -5.62 3.11
CA ALA A 161 -6.14 -6.71 3.79
C ALA A 161 -6.03 -7.95 2.87
N ILE A 162 -4.81 -8.45 2.67
CA ILE A 162 -4.59 -9.70 1.95
C ILE A 162 -3.99 -10.73 2.90
N CYS A 163 -4.56 -11.94 2.89
CA CYS A 163 -4.00 -13.09 3.56
C CYS A 163 -2.90 -13.70 2.67
N SER A 164 -1.68 -13.81 3.21
CA SER A 164 -0.58 -14.47 2.52
C SER A 164 -0.74 -15.99 2.61
N ASN A 165 -0.85 -16.67 1.47
CA ASN A 165 -0.93 -18.14 1.44
C ASN A 165 0.29 -18.83 2.06
N LEU A 166 1.48 -18.20 1.99
CA LEU A 166 2.73 -18.78 2.51
C LEU A 166 2.84 -18.68 4.03
N THR A 167 2.33 -17.60 4.62
CA THR A 167 2.53 -17.30 6.05
C THR A 167 1.25 -17.41 6.87
N SER A 168 0.09 -17.53 6.21
CA SER A 168 -1.24 -17.42 6.84
C SER A 168 -1.44 -16.13 7.66
N GLN A 169 -0.63 -15.10 7.37
CA GLN A 169 -0.72 -13.80 8.04
C GLN A 169 -1.54 -12.84 7.19
N TRP A 170 -2.46 -12.12 7.84
CA TRP A 170 -3.14 -10.98 7.26
C TRP A 170 -2.22 -9.78 7.24
N ARG A 171 -2.09 -9.13 6.09
CA ARG A 171 -1.36 -7.86 5.96
C ARG A 171 -2.30 -6.84 5.34
N ALA A 172 -2.49 -5.73 6.04
CA ALA A 172 -3.23 -4.59 5.54
C ALA A 172 -2.30 -3.71 4.70
N PHE A 173 -2.67 -3.50 3.44
CA PHE A 173 -1.95 -2.64 2.53
C PHE A 173 -2.83 -1.47 2.16
N THR A 174 -2.30 -0.26 2.28
CA THR A 174 -2.87 0.89 1.57
C THR A 174 -2.66 0.59 0.09
N VAL A 175 -3.73 0.54 -0.71
CA VAL A 175 -3.66 0.48 -2.17
C VAL A 175 -3.18 1.85 -2.63
N ASN A 176 -1.91 2.10 -2.36
CA ASN A 176 -1.22 3.28 -2.76
C ASN A 176 -0.59 3.03 -4.14
N VAL A 177 -0.32 4.11 -4.84
CA VAL A 177 -0.13 4.20 -6.28
C VAL A 177 1.19 3.57 -6.75
N HIS A 178 1.88 2.80 -5.91
CA HIS A 178 3.21 2.32 -6.23
C HIS A 178 3.50 0.83 -6.02
N ASP A 179 2.87 0.10 -5.09
CA ASP A 179 3.30 -1.28 -4.88
C ASP A 179 2.26 -2.17 -4.24
N PHE A 180 1.30 -2.61 -5.04
CA PHE A 180 0.69 -3.91 -4.75
C PHE A 180 1.52 -5.04 -5.36
N MET A 181 2.82 -5.12 -5.05
CA MET A 181 3.78 -6.23 -5.32
C MET A 181 3.59 -7.10 -6.59
N GLY A 182 3.06 -6.57 -7.69
CA GLY A 182 2.71 -7.37 -8.87
C GLY A 182 1.42 -8.20 -8.76
N VAL A 183 0.57 -7.95 -7.76
CA VAL A 183 -0.75 -8.54 -7.64
C VAL A 183 -1.62 -8.11 -8.82
N GLY A 184 -2.21 -9.09 -9.50
CA GLY A 184 -3.10 -8.86 -10.62
C GLY A 184 -4.47 -8.33 -10.18
N PHE A 185 -5.21 -7.73 -11.12
CA PHE A 185 -6.56 -7.23 -10.87
C PHE A 185 -7.51 -8.26 -10.27
N VAL A 186 -7.42 -9.53 -10.68
CA VAL A 186 -8.28 -10.62 -10.16
C VAL A 186 -8.06 -10.84 -8.67
N ALA A 187 -6.80 -11.01 -8.24
CA ALA A 187 -6.48 -11.21 -6.83
C ALA A 187 -6.85 -10.01 -5.96
N LEU A 188 -6.73 -8.78 -6.50
CA LEU A 188 -7.20 -7.58 -5.80
C LEU A 188 -8.73 -7.55 -5.68
N ALA A 189 -9.46 -7.95 -6.72
CA ALA A 189 -10.92 -8.04 -6.68
C ALA A 189 -11.39 -9.07 -5.63
N ASP A 190 -10.76 -10.23 -5.55
CA ASP A 190 -11.09 -11.26 -4.57
C ASP A 190 -10.81 -10.78 -3.13
N ALA A 191 -9.70 -10.06 -2.92
CA ALA A 191 -9.39 -9.44 -1.64
C ALA A 191 -10.38 -8.35 -1.24
N LEU A 192 -10.87 -7.55 -2.19
CA LEU A 192 -11.92 -6.57 -1.93
C LEU A 192 -13.21 -7.27 -1.49
N ARG A 193 -13.61 -8.33 -2.20
CA ARG A 193 -14.84 -9.07 -1.89
C ARG A 193 -14.82 -9.79 -0.56
N SER A 194 -13.66 -10.23 -0.09
CA SER A 194 -13.55 -10.87 1.23
C SER A 194 -13.71 -9.89 2.40
N GLN A 195 -13.71 -8.58 2.13
CA GLN A 195 -13.84 -7.50 3.14
C GLN A 195 -15.19 -6.78 3.09
N ILE A 196 -16.08 -7.20 2.19
CA ILE A 196 -17.42 -6.64 1.94
C ILE A 196 -18.47 -7.47 2.66
#